data_AF-A0A239HGF3-F1
#
_entry.id   AF-A0A239HGF3-F1
#
_cell.length_a   1.000
_cell.length_b   1.000
_cell.length_c   1.000
_cell.angle_alpha   90.00
_cell.angle_beta   90.00
_cell.angle_gamma   90.00
#
_symmetry.space_group_name_H-M   'P 1'
#
loop_
_entity.id
_entity.type
_entity.pdbx_description
1 polymer ?
#
loop_
_entity_poly.entity_id
_entity_poly.type
_entity_poly.pdbx_seq_one_letter_code
_entity_poly.pdbx_strand_id
1 'polypeptide(L)'
;MSTAGGRDDGKLQPPPMWWEIADQFKDVEAPDSTPLSDQERAELRKRLNEPGRQRGLTSREQAARWEMGIIRPGPAVEELYQEVKRSLDAPSTSPTSRLFGRGILAAIEFATGVQPTAPVSGEPAEENPPPVGQLSREEERAADIAAGHVRAQVSRDYATGVEHTIMWLLARTDTRPWGRLR
;
A
#
# COMPACT_ATOMS: atom_id res chain seq x y z
N MET A 1 29.61 57.21 -41.98
CA MET A 1 28.46 56.72 -41.20
C MET A 1 28.89 55.42 -40.56
N SER A 2 29.27 55.47 -39.28
CA SER A 2 29.75 54.34 -38.50
C SER A 2 28.57 53.63 -37.85
N THR A 3 28.42 52.32 -38.06
CA THR A 3 27.55 51.46 -37.25
C THR A 3 28.43 50.66 -36.31
N ALA A 4 28.31 50.97 -35.02
CA ALA A 4 29.02 50.32 -33.93
C ALA A 4 28.44 48.92 -33.68
N GLY A 5 29.30 47.92 -33.63
CA GLY A 5 29.00 46.57 -33.16
C GLY A 5 28.90 46.55 -31.64
N GLY A 6 27.72 46.18 -31.13
CA GLY A 6 27.52 45.83 -29.72
C GLY A 6 28.12 44.46 -29.46
N ARG A 7 29.08 44.38 -28.54
CA ARG A 7 29.55 43.13 -27.95
C ARG A 7 28.46 42.60 -27.03
N ASP A 8 27.99 41.39 -27.35
CA ASP A 8 27.15 40.59 -26.47
C ASP A 8 28.06 40.03 -25.37
N ASP A 9 28.04 40.69 -24.21
CA ASP A 9 28.78 40.27 -23.03
C ASP A 9 28.14 38.98 -22.51
N GLY A 10 28.64 37.85 -23.02
CA GLY A 10 28.23 36.49 -22.68
C GLY A 10 28.39 36.19 -21.19
N LYS A 11 27.44 36.67 -20.40
CA LYS A 11 27.26 36.27 -19.01
C LYS A 11 26.78 34.83 -19.03
N LEU A 12 27.71 33.91 -18.82
CA LEU A 12 27.43 32.50 -18.51
C LEU A 12 26.35 32.48 -17.42
N GLN A 13 25.15 32.03 -17.78
CA GLN A 13 24.11 31.79 -16.79
C GLN A 13 24.65 30.77 -15.79
N PRO A 14 24.44 31.00 -14.48
CA PRO A 14 24.82 30.00 -13.48
C PRO A 14 24.08 28.68 -13.80
N PRO A 15 24.72 27.53 -13.56
CA PRO A 15 24.09 26.26 -13.81
C PRO A 15 22.76 26.18 -13.04
N PRO A 16 21.73 25.58 -13.63
CA PRO A 16 20.45 25.43 -12.96
C PRO A 16 20.61 24.58 -11.68
N MET A 17 19.83 24.91 -10.65
CA MET A 17 19.89 24.32 -9.30
C MET A 17 19.92 22.78 -9.27
N TRP A 18 19.32 22.10 -10.26
CA TRP A 18 19.36 20.64 -10.36
C TRP A 18 20.76 20.07 -10.62
N TRP A 19 21.69 20.85 -11.17
CA TRP A 19 23.08 20.43 -11.37
C TRP A 19 23.86 20.40 -10.06
N GLU A 20 23.68 21.41 -9.19
CA GLU A 20 24.30 21.43 -7.85
C GLU A 20 23.80 20.26 -7.00
N ILE A 21 22.52 19.91 -7.13
CA ILE A 21 21.95 18.72 -6.49
C ILE A 21 22.57 17.45 -7.10
N ALA A 22 22.61 17.31 -8.43
CA ALA A 22 23.18 16.12 -9.07
C ALA A 22 24.66 15.89 -8.71
N ASP A 23 25.47 16.97 -8.60
CA ASP A 23 26.88 16.89 -8.20
C ASP A 23 27.06 16.45 -6.74
N GLN A 24 26.12 16.82 -5.84
CA GLN A 24 26.12 16.36 -4.45
C GLN A 24 25.81 14.86 -4.30
N PHE A 25 25.15 14.23 -5.28
CA PHE A 25 24.76 12.82 -5.24
C PHE A 25 25.54 11.93 -6.24
N LYS A 26 26.54 12.47 -6.95
CA LYS A 26 27.29 11.71 -7.98
C LYS A 26 28.05 10.50 -7.43
N ASP A 27 28.43 10.55 -6.16
CA ASP A 27 29.19 9.50 -5.48
C ASP A 27 28.26 8.51 -4.74
N VAL A 28 26.94 8.73 -4.78
CA VAL A 28 25.98 7.78 -4.22
C VAL A 28 25.78 6.64 -5.20
N GLU A 29 26.25 5.46 -4.82
CA GLU A 29 26.05 4.23 -5.59
C GLU A 29 24.55 4.01 -5.80
N ALA A 30 24.16 3.85 -7.08
CA ALA A 30 22.76 3.63 -7.41
C ALA A 30 22.27 2.35 -6.72
N PRO A 31 21.08 2.36 -6.12
CA PRO A 31 20.54 1.17 -5.50
C PRO A 31 20.40 0.06 -6.55
N ASP A 32 20.82 -1.16 -6.22
CA ASP A 32 20.62 -2.32 -7.07
C ASP A 32 19.14 -2.44 -7.44
N SER A 33 18.85 -2.29 -8.73
CA SER A 33 17.51 -2.30 -9.29
C SER A 33 17.17 -3.61 -9.98
N THR A 34 18.02 -4.63 -9.85
CA THR A 34 17.79 -5.95 -10.46
C THR A 34 16.52 -6.56 -9.88
N PRO A 35 15.57 -7.08 -10.68
CA PRO A 35 14.42 -7.79 -10.13
C PRO A 35 14.84 -9.01 -9.28
N LEU A 36 14.01 -9.38 -8.30
CA LEU A 36 14.19 -10.65 -7.59
C LEU A 36 13.80 -11.81 -8.51
N SER A 37 14.58 -12.89 -8.46
CA SER A 37 14.22 -14.18 -9.03
C SER A 37 12.99 -14.78 -8.33
N ASP A 38 12.37 -15.79 -8.94
CA ASP A 38 11.22 -16.49 -8.36
C ASP A 38 11.54 -17.11 -6.99
N GLN A 39 12.74 -17.66 -6.84
CA GLN A 39 13.19 -18.22 -5.58
C GLN A 39 13.35 -17.13 -4.51
N GLU A 40 14.01 -16.01 -4.83
CA GLU A 40 14.14 -14.87 -3.91
C GLU A 40 12.77 -14.29 -3.52
N ARG A 41 11.82 -14.22 -4.46
CA ARG A 41 10.44 -13.79 -4.17
C ARG A 41 9.71 -14.76 -3.24
N ALA A 42 9.88 -16.07 -3.42
CA ALA A 42 9.31 -17.07 -2.53
C ALA A 42 9.90 -16.99 -1.11
N GLU A 43 11.22 -16.82 -1.00
CA GLU A 43 11.92 -16.63 0.27
C GLU A 43 11.50 -15.33 0.97
N LEU A 44 11.37 -14.25 0.21
CA LEU A 44 10.84 -12.97 0.70
C LEU A 44 9.40 -13.14 1.22
N ARG A 45 8.51 -13.79 0.46
CA ARG A 45 7.12 -14.06 0.89
C ARG A 45 7.11 -14.87 2.18
N LYS A 46 7.94 -15.89 2.31
CA LYS A 46 8.07 -16.67 3.54
C LYS A 46 8.49 -15.78 4.71
N ARG A 47 9.55 -14.99 4.53
CA ARG A 47 10.09 -14.08 5.54
C ARG A 47 9.07 -13.02 5.97
N LEU A 48 8.34 -12.41 5.05
CA LEU A 48 7.30 -11.40 5.36
C LEU A 48 6.12 -11.94 6.19
N ASN A 49 5.95 -13.26 6.23
CA ASN A 49 4.96 -13.95 7.05
C ASN A 49 5.50 -14.36 8.43
N GLU A 50 6.77 -14.11 8.73
CA GLU A 50 7.33 -14.25 10.08
C GLU A 50 7.07 -12.98 10.91
N PRO A 51 6.82 -13.10 12.23
CA PRO A 51 6.61 -11.96 13.11
C PRO A 51 7.79 -10.98 13.10
N GLY A 52 7.50 -9.67 13.01
CA GLY A 52 8.52 -8.61 13.04
C GLY A 52 9.42 -8.47 11.80
N ARG A 53 9.20 -9.25 10.74
CA ARG A 53 10.04 -9.27 9.52
C ARG A 53 9.52 -8.39 8.37
N GLN A 54 8.57 -7.51 8.63
CA GLN A 54 7.94 -6.65 7.62
C GLN A 54 8.75 -5.38 7.29
N ARG A 55 9.80 -5.07 8.07
CA ARG A 55 10.63 -3.87 7.97
C ARG A 55 12.03 -4.18 7.43
N GLY A 56 12.76 -3.14 7.01
CA GLY A 56 14.15 -3.26 6.59
C GLY A 56 14.34 -3.93 5.23
N LEU A 57 13.34 -3.79 4.35
CA LEU A 57 13.40 -4.34 2.99
C LEU A 57 14.37 -3.53 2.13
N THR A 58 15.20 -4.24 1.36
CA THR A 58 16.02 -3.61 0.32
C THR A 58 15.14 -3.01 -0.77
N SER A 59 15.68 -2.14 -1.63
CA SER A 59 14.92 -1.55 -2.75
C SER A 59 14.31 -2.62 -3.66
N ARG A 60 15.07 -3.70 -3.95
CA ARG A 60 14.60 -4.85 -4.74
C ARG A 60 13.47 -5.60 -4.05
N GLU A 61 13.55 -5.79 -2.74
CA GLU A 61 12.51 -6.46 -1.96
C GLU A 61 11.25 -5.59 -1.85
N GLN A 62 11.39 -4.27 -1.75
CA GLN A 62 10.26 -3.35 -1.79
C GLN A 62 9.55 -3.43 -3.15
N ALA A 63 10.30 -3.36 -4.26
CA ALA A 63 9.76 -3.52 -5.60
C ALA A 63 9.06 -4.87 -5.78
N ALA A 64 9.70 -5.98 -5.37
CA ALA A 64 9.10 -7.30 -5.42
C ALA A 64 7.82 -7.41 -4.56
N ARG A 65 7.77 -6.74 -3.41
CA ARG A 65 6.55 -6.68 -2.57
C ARG A 65 5.38 -6.07 -3.31
N TRP A 66 5.62 -5.04 -4.13
CA TRP A 66 4.59 -4.40 -4.96
C TRP A 66 4.06 -5.33 -6.06
N GLU A 67 4.89 -6.23 -6.58
CA GLU A 67 4.49 -7.15 -7.66
C GLU A 67 3.76 -8.40 -7.15
N MET A 68 3.98 -8.80 -5.89
CA MET A 68 3.50 -10.09 -5.36
C MET A 68 2.00 -10.18 -5.08
N GLY A 69 1.23 -9.11 -5.19
CA GLY A 69 -0.19 -9.10 -4.83
C GLY A 69 -0.41 -9.35 -3.34
N ILE A 70 -1.39 -10.19 -3.00
CA ILE A 70 -1.61 -10.65 -1.61
C ILE A 70 -0.44 -11.53 -1.17
N ILE A 71 0.17 -11.17 -0.04
CA ILE A 71 1.34 -11.86 0.54
C ILE A 71 0.93 -12.83 1.64
N ARG A 72 -0.16 -12.52 2.36
CA ARG A 72 -0.70 -13.41 3.39
C ARG A 72 -1.13 -14.75 2.79
N PRO A 73 -0.90 -15.89 3.48
CA PRO A 73 -1.27 -17.19 2.96
C PRO A 73 -2.78 -17.30 2.78
N GLY A 74 -3.23 -17.89 1.66
CA GLY A 74 -4.66 -18.10 1.38
C GLY A 74 -5.45 -18.71 2.55
N PRO A 75 -4.97 -19.79 3.20
CA PRO A 75 -5.64 -20.36 4.36
C PRO A 75 -5.81 -19.39 5.54
N ALA A 76 -4.85 -18.48 5.76
CA ALA A 76 -4.95 -17.48 6.83
C ALA A 76 -5.96 -16.38 6.48
N VAL A 77 -6.05 -16.00 5.21
CA VAL A 77 -7.06 -15.03 4.72
C VAL A 77 -8.46 -15.63 4.84
N GLU A 78 -8.63 -16.90 4.44
CA GLU A 78 -9.90 -17.61 4.57
C GLU A 78 -10.33 -17.78 6.04
N GLU A 79 -9.39 -18.16 6.92
CA GLU A 79 -9.66 -18.26 8.35
C GLU A 79 -10.17 -16.93 8.93
N LEU A 80 -9.50 -15.83 8.60
CA LEU A 80 -9.90 -14.48 9.01
C LEU A 80 -11.31 -14.15 8.49
N TYR A 81 -11.57 -14.41 7.21
CA TYR A 81 -12.87 -14.16 6.59
C TYR A 81 -14.00 -14.90 7.33
N GLN A 82 -13.82 -16.20 7.59
CA GLN A 82 -14.83 -17.01 8.27
C GLN A 82 -14.99 -16.64 9.75
N GLU A 83 -13.91 -16.23 10.43
CA GLU A 83 -14.00 -15.75 11.81
C GLU A 83 -14.78 -14.43 11.93
N VAL A 84 -14.49 -13.46 11.05
CA VAL A 84 -15.19 -12.17 11.04
C VAL A 84 -16.67 -12.40 10.71
N LYS A 85 -16.98 -13.18 9.68
CA LYS A 85 -18.36 -13.48 9.28
C LYS A 85 -19.17 -14.08 10.44
N ARG A 86 -18.65 -15.12 11.10
CA ARG A 86 -19.30 -15.73 12.28
C ARG A 86 -19.49 -14.73 13.43
N SER A 87 -18.53 -13.84 13.64
CA SER A 87 -18.60 -12.84 14.72
C SER A 87 -19.65 -11.77 14.43
N LEU A 88 -19.86 -11.40 13.17
CA LEU A 88 -20.88 -10.42 12.78
C LEU A 88 -22.31 -10.92 12.97
N ASP A 89 -22.52 -12.23 12.85
CA ASP A 89 -23.82 -12.87 13.06
C ASP A 89 -24.18 -13.03 14.55
N ALA A 90 -23.23 -12.78 15.47
CA ALA A 90 -23.46 -12.91 16.90
C ALA A 90 -24.35 -11.76 17.45
N PRO A 91 -25.39 -12.06 18.25
CA PRO A 91 -26.29 -11.05 18.81
C PRO A 91 -25.59 -9.99 19.68
N SER A 92 -24.45 -10.34 20.28
CA SER A 92 -23.69 -9.48 21.19
C SER A 92 -22.76 -8.49 20.49
N THR A 93 -22.66 -8.51 19.17
CA THR A 93 -21.69 -7.68 18.44
C THR A 93 -22.13 -6.21 18.42
N SER A 94 -21.29 -5.34 18.96
CA SER A 94 -21.56 -3.89 19.01
C SER A 94 -21.71 -3.29 17.60
N PRO A 95 -22.45 -2.18 17.42
CA PRO A 95 -22.56 -1.51 16.13
C PRO A 95 -21.20 -1.10 15.52
N THR A 96 -20.29 -0.55 16.34
CA THR A 96 -18.91 -0.22 15.96
C THR A 96 -18.16 -1.45 15.45
N SER A 97 -18.19 -2.55 16.20
CA SER A 97 -17.56 -3.81 15.80
C SER A 97 -18.15 -4.37 14.49
N ARG A 98 -19.46 -4.16 14.26
CA ARG A 98 -20.10 -4.56 13.00
C ARG A 98 -19.61 -3.76 11.80
N LEU A 99 -19.46 -2.44 11.95
CA LEU A 99 -18.94 -1.58 10.87
C LEU A 99 -17.49 -1.92 10.56
N PHE A 100 -16.65 -2.08 11.58
CA PHE A 100 -15.26 -2.49 11.42
C PHE A 100 -15.12 -3.87 10.75
N GLY A 101 -15.87 -4.87 11.22
CA GLY A 101 -15.88 -6.21 10.61
C GLY A 101 -16.38 -6.21 9.16
N ARG A 102 -17.37 -5.38 8.82
CA ARG A 102 -17.80 -5.20 7.41
C ARG A 102 -16.71 -4.59 6.53
N GLY A 103 -15.91 -3.67 7.07
CA GLY A 103 -14.74 -3.13 6.38
C GLY A 103 -13.71 -4.20 6.07
N ILE A 104 -13.44 -5.09 7.03
CA ILE A 104 -12.52 -6.23 6.84
C ILE A 104 -13.01 -7.15 5.72
N LEU A 105 -14.28 -7.58 5.76
CA LEU A 105 -14.82 -8.47 4.74
C LEU A 105 -14.77 -7.83 3.35
N ALA A 106 -15.15 -6.56 3.23
CA ALA A 106 -15.15 -5.86 1.95
C ALA A 106 -13.74 -5.69 1.38
N ALA A 107 -12.73 -5.42 2.22
CA ALA A 107 -11.34 -5.37 1.80
C ALA A 107 -10.82 -6.73 1.31
N ILE A 108 -11.16 -7.83 1.98
CA ILE A 108 -10.80 -9.19 1.52
C ILE A 108 -11.49 -9.49 0.19
N GLU A 109 -12.79 -9.22 0.07
CA GLU A 109 -13.56 -9.51 -1.15
C GLU A 109 -13.03 -8.70 -2.34
N PHE A 110 -12.69 -7.43 -2.14
CA PHE A 110 -12.09 -6.61 -3.18
C PHE A 110 -10.69 -7.13 -3.56
N ALA A 111 -9.80 -7.32 -2.58
CA ALA A 111 -8.42 -7.75 -2.83
C ALA A 111 -8.32 -9.15 -3.47
N THR A 112 -9.30 -10.01 -3.23
CA THR A 112 -9.38 -11.36 -3.82
C THR A 112 -10.19 -11.42 -5.12
N GLY A 113 -10.75 -10.30 -5.58
CA GLY A 113 -11.48 -10.23 -6.84
C GLY A 113 -12.94 -10.67 -6.79
N VAL A 114 -13.47 -10.94 -5.60
CA VAL A 114 -14.88 -11.28 -5.38
C VAL A 114 -15.77 -10.05 -5.58
N GLN A 115 -15.32 -8.88 -5.10
CA GLN A 115 -15.98 -7.61 -5.30
C GLN A 115 -15.26 -6.82 -6.41
N PRO A 116 -15.93 -6.41 -7.50
CA PRO A 116 -15.30 -5.63 -8.56
C PRO A 116 -15.07 -4.15 -8.20
N THR A 117 -15.56 -3.67 -7.06
CA THR A 117 -15.49 -2.26 -6.68
C THR A 117 -14.79 -2.08 -5.33
N ALA A 118 -13.93 -1.07 -5.27
CA ALA A 118 -13.16 -0.71 -4.09
C ALA A 118 -14.07 -0.21 -2.95
N PRO A 119 -13.91 -0.70 -1.70
CA PRO A 119 -14.87 -0.53 -0.61
C PRO A 119 -15.05 0.91 -0.08
N VAL A 120 -14.04 1.75 -0.26
CA VAL A 120 -13.94 3.13 0.26
C VAL A 120 -14.02 4.14 -0.88
N SER A 121 -13.24 3.96 -1.95
CA SER A 121 -13.26 4.90 -3.09
C SER A 121 -14.48 4.70 -3.99
N GLY A 122 -15.03 3.48 -4.05
CA GLY A 122 -16.08 3.13 -5.01
C GLY A 122 -15.56 2.98 -6.44
N GLU A 123 -14.24 2.98 -6.65
CA GLU A 123 -13.63 2.82 -7.96
C GLU A 123 -13.71 1.35 -8.42
N PRO A 124 -13.94 1.09 -9.71
CA PRO A 124 -13.85 -0.27 -10.24
C PRO A 124 -12.41 -0.78 -10.16
N ALA A 125 -12.26 -2.09 -9.99
CA ALA A 125 -10.96 -2.75 -10.04
C ALA A 125 -10.28 -2.53 -11.41
N GLU A 126 -9.02 -2.13 -11.40
CA GLU A 126 -8.21 -1.96 -12.62
C GLU A 126 -7.94 -3.32 -13.30
N GLU A 127 -7.74 -4.35 -12.48
CA GLU A 127 -7.54 -5.74 -12.86
C GLU A 127 -8.30 -6.65 -11.88
N ASN A 128 -8.47 -7.93 -12.22
CA ASN A 128 -9.10 -8.90 -11.32
C ASN A 128 -8.15 -10.09 -11.04
N PRO A 129 -7.56 -10.20 -9.84
CA PRO A 129 -7.72 -9.32 -8.67
C PRO A 129 -7.05 -7.93 -8.84
N PRO A 130 -7.39 -6.92 -8.00
CA PRO A 130 -6.81 -5.57 -8.09
C PRO A 130 -5.29 -5.57 -7.90
N PRO A 131 -4.55 -4.69 -8.61
CA PRO A 131 -3.12 -4.55 -8.43
C PRO A 131 -2.79 -3.92 -7.06
N VAL A 132 -1.59 -4.19 -6.53
CA VAL A 132 -1.14 -3.63 -5.23
C VAL A 132 -1.14 -2.10 -5.24
N GLY A 133 -0.88 -1.49 -6.40
CA GLY A 133 -1.06 -0.06 -6.66
C GLY A 133 -2.41 0.46 -6.19
N GLN A 134 -3.48 -0.18 -6.68
CA GLN A 134 -4.85 0.19 -6.34
C GLN A 134 -5.18 -0.11 -4.87
N LEU A 135 -4.77 -1.28 -4.35
CA LEU A 135 -4.96 -1.60 -2.94
C LEU A 135 -4.28 -0.59 -2.02
N SER A 136 -3.11 -0.08 -2.38
CA SER A 136 -2.37 0.90 -1.58
C SER A 136 -3.06 2.26 -1.55
N ARG A 137 -3.56 2.74 -2.70
CA ARG A 137 -4.35 3.98 -2.74
C ARG A 137 -5.64 3.85 -1.93
N GLU A 138 -6.25 2.67 -1.97
CA GLU A 138 -7.45 2.38 -1.18
C GLU A 138 -7.17 2.38 0.32
N GLU A 139 -6.03 1.81 0.74
CA GLU A 139 -5.55 1.86 2.13
C GLU A 139 -5.27 3.29 2.59
N GLU A 140 -4.53 4.08 1.81
CA GLU A 140 -4.23 5.49 2.12
C GLU A 140 -5.52 6.30 2.29
N ARG A 141 -6.49 6.13 1.38
CA ARG A 141 -7.79 6.80 1.47
C ARG A 141 -8.59 6.35 2.69
N ALA A 142 -8.54 5.07 3.03
CA ALA A 142 -9.18 4.53 4.23
C ALA A 142 -8.56 5.13 5.51
N ALA A 143 -7.23 5.24 5.56
CA ALA A 143 -6.50 5.87 6.65
C ALA A 143 -6.89 7.35 6.83
N ASP A 144 -6.99 8.11 5.74
CA ASP A 144 -7.40 9.53 5.79
C ASP A 144 -8.84 9.71 6.33
N ILE A 145 -9.75 8.80 5.99
CA ILE A 145 -11.12 8.82 6.51
C ILE A 145 -11.15 8.42 7.99
N ALA A 146 -10.40 7.38 8.37
CA ALA A 146 -10.29 6.92 9.75
C ALA A 146 -9.72 8.02 10.67
N ALA A 147 -8.67 8.72 10.22
CA ALA A 147 -8.08 9.87 10.91
C ALA A 147 -8.97 11.12 10.91
N GLY A 148 -9.99 11.16 10.05
CA GLY A 148 -10.91 12.28 9.92
C GLY A 148 -10.35 13.45 9.12
N HIS A 149 -9.29 13.23 8.32
CA HIS A 149 -8.75 14.20 7.38
C HIS A 149 -9.69 14.44 6.21
N VAL A 150 -10.43 13.41 5.80
CA VAL A 150 -11.37 13.46 4.67
C VAL A 150 -12.79 13.08 5.12
N ARG A 151 -13.79 13.80 4.59
CA ARG A 151 -15.21 13.41 4.74
C ARG A 151 -15.57 12.41 3.64
N ALA A 152 -16.21 11.31 4.01
CA ALA A 152 -16.66 10.27 3.09
C ALA A 152 -18.06 9.76 3.47
N GLN A 153 -18.66 8.99 2.56
CA GLN A 153 -19.96 8.35 2.80
C GLN A 153 -19.85 7.15 3.75
N VAL A 154 -18.67 6.52 3.85
CA VAL A 154 -18.41 5.42 4.77
C VAL A 154 -18.04 5.92 6.16
N SER A 155 -18.42 5.17 7.19
CA SER A 155 -18.06 5.47 8.58
C SER A 155 -16.56 5.29 8.84
N ARG A 156 -16.01 5.98 9.84
CA ARG A 156 -14.61 5.80 10.28
C ARG A 156 -14.29 4.36 10.67
N ASP A 157 -15.15 3.70 11.44
CA ASP A 157 -14.94 2.31 11.88
C ASP A 157 -14.81 1.34 10.70
N TYR A 158 -15.64 1.52 9.66
CA TYR A 158 -15.55 0.76 8.42
C TYR A 158 -14.23 1.01 7.70
N ALA A 159 -13.81 2.28 7.57
CA ALA A 159 -12.56 2.65 6.93
C ALA A 159 -11.34 2.06 7.66
N THR A 160 -11.32 2.12 9.01
CA THR A 160 -10.28 1.46 9.83
C THR A 160 -10.23 -0.05 9.56
N GLY A 161 -11.38 -0.70 9.41
CA GLY A 161 -11.45 -2.13 9.05
C GLY A 161 -10.82 -2.43 7.69
N VAL A 162 -11.05 -1.57 6.69
CA VAL A 162 -10.45 -1.68 5.35
C VAL A 162 -8.94 -1.47 5.41
N GLU A 163 -8.48 -0.35 5.98
CA GLU A 163 -7.07 0.02 6.13
C GLU A 163 -6.25 -1.11 6.77
N HIS A 164 -6.64 -1.54 7.98
CA HIS A 164 -5.91 -2.56 8.73
C HIS A 164 -5.84 -3.89 7.96
N THR A 165 -6.90 -4.22 7.23
CA THR A 165 -6.96 -5.46 6.46
C THR A 165 -6.04 -5.40 5.25
N ILE A 166 -6.03 -4.31 4.49
CA ILE A 166 -5.12 -4.17 3.34
C ILE A 166 -3.67 -4.16 3.81
N MET A 167 -3.34 -3.41 4.88
CA MET A 167 -2.01 -3.43 5.48
C MET A 167 -1.57 -4.86 5.86
N TRP A 168 -2.49 -5.64 6.44
CA TRP A 168 -2.22 -7.01 6.82
C TRP A 168 -2.01 -7.92 5.60
N LEU A 169 -2.90 -7.86 4.59
CA LEU A 169 -2.83 -8.65 3.35
C LEU A 169 -1.52 -8.44 2.58
N LEU A 170 -1.03 -7.19 2.55
CA LEU A 170 0.21 -6.78 1.89
C LEU A 170 1.45 -6.94 2.78
N ALA A 171 1.31 -7.61 3.93
CA ALA A 171 2.38 -7.82 4.91
C ALA A 171 3.13 -6.54 5.32
N ARG A 172 2.39 -5.42 5.45
CA ARG A 172 2.89 -4.15 6.04
C ARG A 172 2.80 -4.15 7.56
N THR A 173 1.89 -4.95 8.11
CA THR A 173 1.73 -5.20 9.54
C THR A 173 1.56 -6.69 9.81
N ASP A 174 2.11 -7.19 10.92
CA ASP A 174 1.87 -8.54 11.44
C ASP A 174 0.57 -8.62 12.28
N THR A 175 0.03 -7.47 12.67
CA THR A 175 -1.19 -7.37 13.47
C THR A 175 -2.40 -7.81 12.64
N ARG A 176 -2.98 -8.95 12.98
CA ARG A 176 -4.24 -9.43 12.38
C ARG A 176 -5.38 -8.45 12.73
N PRO A 177 -6.24 -8.06 11.77
CA PRO A 177 -7.23 -7.00 12.01
C PRO A 177 -8.38 -7.45 12.91
N TRP A 178 -8.59 -8.76 13.12
CA TRP A 178 -9.67 -9.30 13.94
C TRP A 178 -9.21 -10.55 14.70
N GLY A 179 -9.89 -10.83 15.82
CA GLY A 179 -9.59 -11.96 16.69
C GLY A 179 -8.51 -11.63 17.73
N ARG A 180 -8.13 -12.63 18.52
CA ARG A 180 -7.07 -12.43 19.53
C ARG A 180 -5.70 -12.39 18.84
N LEU A 181 -4.89 -11.41 19.24
CA LEU A 181 -3.43 -11.48 19.09
C LEU A 181 -2.98 -12.75 19.83
N ARG A 182 -2.51 -13.75 19.10
CA ARG A 182 -1.90 -14.95 19.69
C ARG A 182 -0.42 -14.73 19.87
#